data_AF-A0A522K768-F1
#
_entry.id   AF-A0A522K768-F1
#
_cell.length_a   1.000
_cell.length_b   1.000
_cell.length_c   1.000
_cell.angle_alpha   90.00
_cell.angle_beta   90.00
_cell.angle_gamma   90.00
#
_symmetry.space_group_name_H-M   'P 1'
#
loop_
_entity.id
_entity.type
_entity.pdbx_description
1 polymer ?
#
loop_
_entity_poly.entity_id
_entity_poly.type
_entity_poly.pdbx_seq_one_letter_code
_entity_poly.pdbx_strand_id
1 'polypeptide(L)'
;MQGEQKREYTGGSVSYYRVEVANPTSGGASYVAECNDIIESLGMSHGEGAAFKAIWRSCAARILNISKAGYVDGLYDAEKVVFFGRRMVVAAKYARKAEPIIKRD
;
A
#
# COMPACT_ATOMS: atom_id res chain seq x y z
N MET A 1 18.37 22.11 8.80
CA MET A 1 18.93 21.69 7.50
C MET A 1 17.79 21.22 6.64
N GLN A 2 17.46 21.96 5.57
CA GLN A 2 16.32 21.63 4.69
C GLN A 2 16.78 20.53 3.72
N GLY A 3 16.26 19.32 3.92
CA GLY A 3 16.48 18.20 3.01
C GLY A 3 15.74 18.45 1.71
N GLU A 4 16.48 18.49 0.60
CA GLU A 4 15.96 18.68 -0.74
C GLU A 4 14.99 17.55 -1.11
N GLN A 5 13.73 17.92 -1.38
CA GLN A 5 12.67 16.97 -1.67
C GLN A 5 12.90 16.39 -3.08
N LYS A 6 13.40 15.15 -3.17
CA LYS A 6 13.69 14.49 -4.45
C LYS A 6 12.38 14.11 -5.16
N ARG A 7 11.88 15.02 -6.00
CA ARG A 7 10.60 14.87 -6.72
C ARG A 7 10.79 14.06 -7.99
N GLU A 8 10.19 12.88 -8.07
CA GLU A 8 10.24 12.02 -9.27
C GLU A 8 8.99 12.19 -10.16
N TYR A 9 9.21 12.48 -11.44
CA TYR A 9 8.19 12.66 -12.47
C TYR A 9 8.20 11.51 -13.48
N THR A 10 7.73 10.33 -13.08
CA THR A 10 7.58 9.21 -14.02
C THR A 10 6.35 8.36 -13.71
N GLY A 11 5.85 7.64 -14.73
CA GLY A 11 4.91 6.52 -14.57
C GLY A 11 5.59 5.17 -14.38
N GLY A 12 6.92 5.16 -14.23
CA GLY A 12 7.74 3.95 -14.07
C GLY A 12 8.00 3.60 -12.60
N SER A 13 8.99 2.76 -12.36
CA SER A 13 9.46 2.43 -11.01
C SER A 13 10.04 3.68 -10.33
N VAL A 14 9.55 4.00 -9.14
CA VAL A 14 9.81 5.27 -8.43
C VAL A 14 10.12 5.00 -6.97
N SER A 15 11.00 5.82 -6.39
CA SER A 15 11.62 5.57 -5.08
C SER A 15 10.65 5.54 -3.90
N TYR A 16 9.49 6.19 -3.98
CA TYR A 16 8.47 6.09 -2.93
C TYR A 16 7.79 4.72 -2.84
N TYR A 17 8.10 3.78 -3.73
CA TYR A 17 7.72 2.37 -3.60
C TYR A 17 8.80 1.52 -2.92
N ARG A 18 10.01 2.06 -2.71
CA ARG A 18 11.12 1.38 -2.05
C ARG A 18 11.27 1.85 -0.61
N VAL A 19 11.46 0.91 0.31
CA VAL A 19 11.80 1.20 1.71
C VAL A 19 12.95 0.31 2.14
N GLU A 20 14.00 0.91 2.70
CA GLU A 20 15.08 0.15 3.33
C GLU A 20 14.63 -0.37 4.69
N VAL A 21 14.70 -1.70 4.86
CA VAL A 21 14.42 -2.39 6.11
C VAL A 21 15.76 -2.79 6.73
N ALA A 22 16.30 -1.91 7.57
CA ALA A 22 17.61 -2.09 8.19
C ALA A 22 17.63 -3.19 9.27
N ASN A 23 16.53 -3.35 10.02
CA ASN A 23 16.42 -4.28 11.14
C ASN A 23 15.15 -5.14 10.98
N PRO A 24 15.19 -6.23 10.18
CA PRO A 24 14.04 -7.13 10.03
C PRO A 24 13.61 -7.75 11.36
N THR A 25 12.30 -7.74 11.65
CA THR A 25 11.74 -8.17 12.94
C THR A 25 12.08 -9.62 13.30
N SER A 26 12.12 -10.52 12.32
CA SER A 26 12.42 -11.94 12.52
C SER A 26 13.92 -12.25 12.46
N GLY A 27 14.79 -11.23 12.45
CA GLY A 27 16.20 -11.36 12.11
C GLY A 27 16.44 -11.53 10.60
N GLY A 28 17.71 -11.60 10.21
CA GLY A 28 18.14 -11.70 8.80
C GLY A 28 18.90 -10.47 8.30
N ALA A 29 19.30 -10.51 7.03
CA ALA A 29 20.00 -9.39 6.39
C ALA A 29 19.04 -8.23 6.10
N SER A 30 19.55 -7.00 6.14
CA SER A 30 18.81 -5.84 5.66
C SER A 30 18.43 -6.01 4.20
N TYR A 31 17.29 -5.43 3.82
CA TYR A 31 16.78 -5.54 2.45
C TYR A 31 16.01 -4.29 2.05
N VAL A 32 15.81 -4.12 0.74
CA VAL A 32 14.92 -3.10 0.21
C VAL A 32 13.59 -3.75 -0.10
N ALA A 33 12.55 -3.31 0.59
CA ALA A 33 11.18 -3.71 0.32
C ALA A 33 10.60 -2.86 -0.82
N GLU A 34 10.06 -3.52 -1.84
CA GLU A 34 9.29 -2.88 -2.91
C GLU A 34 7.79 -3.10 -2.65
N CYS A 35 7.02 -2.01 -2.67
CA CYS A 35 5.58 -2.06 -2.44
C CYS A 35 4.89 -3.03 -3.41
N ASN A 36 5.32 -3.06 -4.68
CA ASN A 36 4.70 -3.90 -5.70
C ASN A 36 5.01 -5.39 -5.49
N ASP A 37 6.23 -5.73 -5.08
CA ASP A 37 6.62 -7.12 -4.80
C ASP A 37 5.76 -7.73 -3.69
N ILE A 38 5.44 -6.95 -2.66
CA ILE A 38 4.55 -7.38 -1.57
C ILE A 38 3.11 -7.59 -2.06
N ILE A 39 2.61 -6.69 -2.92
CA ILE A 39 1.27 -6.78 -3.51
C ILE A 39 1.14 -8.05 -4.35
N GLU A 40 2.12 -8.32 -5.20
CA GLU A 40 2.15 -9.50 -6.07
C GLU A 40 2.33 -10.78 -5.25
N SER A 41 3.25 -10.79 -4.29
CA SER A 41 3.53 -11.96 -3.43
C SER A 41 2.32 -12.36 -2.58
N LEU A 42 1.53 -11.39 -2.12
CA LEU A 42 0.29 -11.64 -1.38
C LEU A 42 -0.91 -11.95 -2.27
N GLY A 43 -0.77 -11.87 -3.60
CA GLY A 43 -1.87 -12.08 -4.53
C GLY A 43 -3.02 -11.08 -4.33
N MET A 44 -2.70 -9.84 -3.93
CA MET A 44 -3.72 -8.85 -3.60
C MET A 44 -4.62 -8.56 -4.81
N SER A 45 -5.92 -8.43 -4.56
CA SER A 45 -6.86 -7.90 -5.54
C SER A 45 -6.51 -6.44 -5.89
N HIS A 46 -7.09 -5.94 -6.99
CA HIS A 46 -6.92 -4.54 -7.38
C HIS A 46 -7.30 -3.57 -6.26
N GLY A 47 -8.34 -3.89 -5.48
CA GLY A 47 -8.77 -3.04 -4.37
C GLY A 47 -7.76 -3.00 -3.23
N GLU A 48 -7.28 -4.18 -2.81
CA GLU A 48 -6.28 -4.31 -1.75
C GLU A 48 -4.97 -3.64 -2.14
N GLY A 49 -4.45 -3.93 -3.33
CA GLY A 49 -3.22 -3.32 -3.82
C GLY A 49 -3.32 -1.80 -3.90
N ALA A 50 -4.47 -1.25 -4.32
CA ALA A 50 -4.64 0.20 -4.39
C ALA A 50 -4.78 0.86 -3.01
N ALA A 51 -5.45 0.23 -2.05
CA ALA A 51 -5.50 0.69 -0.66
C ALA A 51 -4.11 0.60 0.00
N PHE A 52 -3.39 -0.50 -0.19
CA PHE A 52 -2.05 -0.71 0.36
C PHE A 52 -1.05 0.31 -0.18
N LYS A 53 -1.03 0.55 -1.51
CA LYS A 53 -0.20 1.61 -2.11
C LYS A 53 -0.51 2.99 -1.54
N ALA A 54 -1.77 3.29 -1.23
CA ALA A 54 -2.14 4.57 -0.65
C ALA A 54 -1.60 4.73 0.79
N ILE A 55 -1.72 3.70 1.61
CA ILE A 55 -1.10 3.66 2.96
C ILE A 55 0.41 3.83 2.84
N TRP A 56 1.04 3.09 1.93
CA TRP A 56 2.49 3.12 1.71
C TRP A 56 2.97 4.52 1.34
N ARG A 57 2.35 5.16 0.34
CA ARG A 57 2.72 6.52 -0.10
C ARG A 57 2.53 7.55 1.01
N SER A 58 1.42 7.48 1.74
CA SER A 58 1.15 8.39 2.85
C SER A 58 2.23 8.28 3.94
N CYS A 59 2.63 7.06 4.28
CA CYS A 59 3.72 6.81 5.22
C CYS A 59 5.09 7.24 4.69
N ALA A 60 5.41 6.96 3.42
CA ALA A 60 6.66 7.38 2.78
C ALA A 60 6.79 8.91 2.78
N ALA A 61 5.72 9.64 2.47
CA ALA A 61 5.71 11.09 2.51
C ALA A 61 5.91 11.63 3.95
N ARG A 62 5.23 11.04 4.95
CA ARG A 62 5.26 11.52 6.34
C ARG A 62 6.53 11.14 7.11
N ILE A 63 7.09 9.95 6.87
CA ILE A 63 8.21 9.41 7.64
C ILE A 63 9.54 9.54 6.90
N LEU A 64 9.55 9.29 5.59
CA LEU A 64 10.77 9.28 4.78
C LEU A 64 10.97 10.59 4.03
N ASN A 65 9.97 11.49 4.03
CA ASN A 65 9.94 12.71 3.22
C ASN A 65 10.13 12.43 1.71
N ILE A 66 9.65 11.27 1.25
CA ILE A 66 9.67 10.86 -0.17
C ILE A 66 8.24 10.86 -0.68
N SER A 67 7.95 11.65 -1.71
CA SER A 67 6.62 11.75 -2.28
C SER A 67 6.68 11.99 -3.78
N LYS A 68 5.57 11.67 -4.46
CA LYS A 68 5.38 12.08 -5.85
C LYS A 68 5.33 13.62 -5.94
N ALA A 69 5.78 14.16 -7.06
CA ALA A 69 5.59 15.59 -7.34
C ALA A 69 4.11 16.00 -7.26
N GLY A 70 3.85 17.15 -6.64
CA GLY A 70 2.49 17.66 -6.43
C GLY A 70 1.75 17.02 -5.25
N TYR A 71 2.42 16.18 -4.45
CA TYR A 71 1.87 15.74 -3.17
C TYR A 71 1.75 16.94 -2.21
N VAL A 72 0.54 17.19 -1.72
CA VAL A 72 0.23 18.30 -0.81
C VAL A 72 0.15 17.80 0.62
N ASP A 73 -0.70 16.82 0.85
CA ASP A 73 -0.96 16.20 2.14
C ASP A 73 -1.47 14.76 1.97
N GLY A 74 -1.78 14.11 3.09
CA GLY A 74 -2.27 12.73 3.12
C GLY A 74 -3.75 12.53 2.82
N LEU A 75 -4.53 13.60 2.53
CA LEU A 75 -5.98 13.48 2.35
C LEU A 75 -6.32 12.59 1.15
N TYR A 76 -5.65 12.81 0.01
CA TYR A 76 -5.87 12.00 -1.19
C TYR A 76 -5.64 10.51 -0.96
N ASP A 77 -4.56 10.15 -0.27
CA ASP A 77 -4.26 8.76 0.03
C ASP A 77 -5.26 8.17 1.05
N ALA A 78 -5.69 8.94 2.05
CA ALA A 78 -6.74 8.52 2.98
C ALA A 78 -8.08 8.28 2.28
N GLU A 79 -8.47 9.15 1.34
CA GLU A 79 -9.68 8.98 0.52
C GLU A 79 -9.60 7.73 -0.36
N LYS A 80 -8.42 7.42 -0.92
CA LYS A 80 -8.20 6.16 -1.65
C LYS A 80 -8.41 4.94 -0.75
N VAL A 81 -7.91 4.97 0.49
CA VAL A 81 -8.15 3.89 1.46
C VAL A 81 -9.65 3.72 1.74
N VAL A 82 -10.39 4.81 1.97
CA VAL A 82 -11.85 4.75 2.18
C VAL A 82 -12.56 4.17 0.96
N PHE A 83 -12.23 4.64 -0.25
CA PHE A 83 -12.85 4.21 -1.49
C PHE A 83 -12.67 2.70 -1.73
N PHE A 84 -11.43 2.21 -1.66
CA PHE A 84 -11.13 0.80 -1.89
C PHE A 84 -11.57 -0.08 -0.72
N GLY A 85 -11.46 0.40 0.52
CA GLY A 85 -11.97 -0.29 1.71
C GLY A 85 -13.47 -0.55 1.64
N ARG A 86 -14.27 0.42 1.17
CA ARG A 86 -15.71 0.22 0.93
C ARG A 86 -15.97 -0.89 -0.09
N ARG A 87 -15.18 -0.96 -1.16
CA ARG A 87 -15.29 -2.04 -2.17
C ARG A 87 -14.90 -3.40 -1.60
N MET A 88 -13.87 -3.47 -0.75
CA MET A 88 -13.48 -4.70 -0.06
C MET A 88 -14.60 -5.20 0.86
N VAL A 89 -15.28 -4.32 1.61
CA VAL A 89 -16.44 -4.69 2.44
C VAL A 89 -17.56 -5.28 1.58
N VAL A 90 -17.84 -4.70 0.42
CA VAL A 90 -18.84 -5.23 -0.51
C VAL A 90 -18.44 -6.61 -1.00
N ALA A 91 -17.20 -6.78 -1.49
CA ALA A 91 -16.68 -8.07 -1.95
C ALA A 91 -16.73 -9.16 -0.86
N ALA A 92 -16.30 -8.84 0.35
CA ALA A 92 -16.35 -9.76 1.49
C ALA A 92 -17.79 -10.15 1.86
N LYS A 93 -18.74 -9.21 1.83
CA LYS A 93 -20.17 -9.51 2.04
C LYS A 93 -20.74 -10.43 0.96
N TYR A 94 -20.31 -10.29 -0.29
CA TYR A 94 -20.70 -11.20 -1.36
C TYR A 94 -20.10 -12.59 -1.16
N ALA A 95 -18.80 -12.69 -0.88
CA ALA A 95 -18.12 -13.96 -0.62
C ALA A 95 -18.78 -14.74 0.54
N ARG A 96 -19.08 -14.06 1.65
CA ARG A 96 -19.77 -14.66 2.81
C ARG A 96 -21.18 -15.18 2.50
N LYS A 97 -21.91 -14.55 1.58
CA LYS A 97 -23.24 -15.03 1.15
C LYS A 97 -23.15 -16.21 0.18
N ALA A 98 -22.04 -16.32 -0.54
CA ALA A 98 -21.80 -17.36 -1.54
C ALA A 98 -21.29 -18.68 -0.94
N GLU A 99 -20.80 -18.68 0.31
CA GLU A 99 -20.52 -19.92 1.03
C GLU A 99 -21.82 -20.72 1.24
N PRO A 100 -21.91 -21.96 0.74
CA PRO A 100 -23.12 -22.76 0.89
C PRO A 100 -23.34 -23.07 2.37
N ILE A 101 -24.60 -22.99 2.80
CA ILE A 101 -25.06 -23.55 4.08
C ILE A 101 -24.94 -25.07 3.94
N ILE A 102 -23.72 -25.61 4.10
CA ILE A 102 -23.56 -27.03 4.38
C ILE A 102 -24.11 -27.18 5.79
N LYS A 103 -25.37 -27.64 5.87
CA LYS A 103 -25.96 -28.09 7.12
C LYS A 103 -24.96 -29.07 7.73
N ARG A 104 -24.42 -28.72 8.90
CA ARG A 104 -23.76 -29.70 9.75
C ARG A 104 -24.89 -30.58 10.25
N ASP A 105 -24.97 -31.78 9.70
CA ASP A 105 -25.83 -32.85 10.17
C ASP A 105 -25.55 -33.17 11.65
#